data_AF-A0A1C5SZW1-F1
#
_entry.id   AF-A0A1C5SZW1-F1
#
_cell.length_a   1.000
_cell.length_b   1.000
_cell.length_c   1.000
_cell.angle_alpha   90.00
_cell.angle_beta   90.00
_cell.angle_gamma   90.00
#
_symmetry.space_group_name_H-M   'P 1'
#
loop_
_entity.id
_entity.type
_entity.pdbx_description
1 polymer ?
#
loop_
_entity_poly.entity_id
_entity_poly.type
_entity_poly.pdbx_seq_one_letter_code
_entity_poly.pdbx_strand_id
1 'polypeptide(L)'
;MGEYKPPFTITNKILSYVSSISEKIGRITATGNLEAKPHLRRNNKIRSIHSSLKIEANSLTLGQVRDVINGKAVLGAQKEIQEVKNAYVAYEHL
;
A
#
# COMPACT_ATOMS: atom_id res chain seq x y z
N MET A 1 29.88 19.37 -7.16
CA MET A 1 28.56 19.02 -7.74
C MET A 1 27.53 19.81 -6.96
N GLY A 2 26.71 20.63 -7.63
CA GLY A 2 25.65 21.39 -6.94
C GLY A 2 24.61 20.45 -6.37
N GLU A 3 24.06 20.80 -5.21
CA GLU A 3 22.96 20.08 -4.56
C GLU A 3 21.74 20.08 -5.49
N TYR A 4 21.28 18.90 -5.91
CA TYR A 4 20.08 18.78 -6.74
C TYR A 4 18.87 19.28 -5.95
N LYS A 5 18.23 20.34 -6.43
CA LYS A 5 16.95 20.83 -5.90
C LYS A 5 15.84 20.39 -6.85
N PRO A 6 14.98 19.45 -6.44
CA PRO A 6 13.82 19.08 -7.24
C PRO A 6 12.89 20.30 -7.42
N PRO A 7 12.32 20.52 -8.61
CA PRO A 7 11.51 21.70 -8.90
C PRO A 7 10.08 21.54 -8.37
N PHE A 8 9.88 21.77 -7.07
CA PHE A 8 8.56 21.75 -6.44
C PHE A 8 7.92 23.15 -6.44
N THR A 9 6.73 23.27 -7.05
CA THR A 9 5.94 24.50 -7.02
C THR A 9 4.52 24.20 -6.51
N ILE A 10 4.09 24.88 -5.46
CA ILE A 10 2.74 24.74 -4.92
C ILE A 10 1.75 25.47 -5.83
N THR A 11 0.62 24.82 -6.11
CA THR A 11 -0.51 25.41 -6.84
C THR A 11 -1.74 25.46 -5.94
N ASN A 12 -2.73 26.30 -6.29
CA ASN A 12 -4.01 26.35 -5.57
C ASN A 12 -4.72 24.98 -5.53
N LYS A 13 -4.55 24.15 -6.56
CA LYS A 13 -5.09 22.78 -6.60
C LYS A 13 -4.41 21.86 -5.59
N ILE A 14 -3.09 21.95 -5.46
CA ILE A 14 -2.34 21.22 -4.42
C ILE A 14 -2.82 21.63 -3.04
N LEU A 15 -2.95 22.94 -2.78
CA LEU A 15 -3.43 23.45 -1.49
C LEU A 15 -4.85 22.95 -1.17
N SER A 16 -5.74 22.97 -2.16
CA SER A 16 -7.10 22.43 -2.02
C SER A 16 -7.10 20.94 -1.66
N TYR A 17 -6.26 20.13 -2.32
CA TYR A 17 -6.12 18.72 -1.99
C TYR A 17 -5.53 18.48 -0.61
N VAL A 18 -4.50 19.24 -0.22
CA VAL A 18 -3.92 19.15 1.14
C VAL A 18 -4.99 19.44 2.20
N SER A 19 -5.79 20.49 2.01
CA SER A 19 -6.90 20.81 2.92
C SER A 19 -7.92 19.67 3.01
N SER A 20 -8.35 19.12 1.86
CA SER A 20 -9.35 18.04 1.83
C SER A 20 -8.82 16.74 2.45
N ILE A 21 -7.56 16.39 2.19
CA ILE A 21 -6.91 15.21 2.79
C ILE A 21 -6.80 15.39 4.30
N SER A 22 -6.37 16.57 4.77
CA SER A 22 -6.21 16.87 6.20
C SER A 22 -7.54 16.76 6.95
N GLU A 23 -8.63 17.27 6.37
CA GLU A 23 -9.97 17.12 6.93
C GLU A 23 -10.40 15.65 7.05
N LYS A 24 -10.16 14.85 5.99
CA LYS A 24 -10.50 13.41 5.99
C LYS A 24 -9.68 12.63 7.03
N ILE A 25 -8.38 12.94 7.15
CA ILE A 25 -7.53 12.36 8.19
C ILE A 25 -8.10 12.70 9.57
N GLY A 26 -8.40 13.97 9.83
CA GLY A 26 -8.97 14.41 11.10
C GLY A 26 -10.27 13.67 11.47
N ARG A 27 -11.19 13.50 10.51
CA ARG A 27 -12.42 12.71 10.70
C ARG A 27 -12.14 11.24 11.02
N ILE A 28 -11.17 10.61 10.34
CA ILE A 28 -10.81 9.20 10.56
C ILE A 28 -10.17 9.03 11.95
N THR A 29 -9.25 9.91 12.33
CA THR A 29 -8.58 9.85 13.63
C THR A 29 -9.56 10.07 14.79
N ALA A 30 -10.53 10.98 14.64
CA ALA A 30 -11.53 11.26 15.66
C ALA A 30 -12.54 10.13 15.91
N THR A 31 -12.80 9.28 14.91
CA THR A 31 -13.84 8.21 14.98
C THR A 31 -13.34 6.86 15.50
N GLY A 32 -12.07 6.78 15.93
CA GLY A 32 -11.48 5.56 16.49
C GLY A 32 -10.67 4.79 15.47
N ASN A 33 -9.36 4.84 15.67
CA ASN A 33 -8.32 4.38 14.74
C ASN A 33 -8.50 2.96 14.19
N LEU A 34 -8.17 2.81 12.90
CA LEU A 34 -7.81 1.53 12.28
C LEU A 34 -6.73 0.75 13.09
N GLU A 35 -5.89 1.45 13.86
CA GLU A 35 -4.92 0.91 14.81
C GLU A 35 -5.52 -0.12 15.77
N ALA A 36 -6.76 0.07 16.24
CA ALA A 36 -7.40 -0.82 17.20
C ALA A 36 -7.89 -2.15 16.59
N LYS A 37 -7.73 -2.33 15.27
CA LYS A 37 -8.28 -3.49 14.53
C LYS A 37 -7.19 -4.18 13.69
N PRO A 38 -6.41 -5.12 14.26
CA PRO A 38 -5.31 -5.80 13.58
C PRO A 38 -5.70 -6.46 12.24
N HIS A 39 -6.92 -6.99 12.16
CA HIS A 39 -7.45 -7.60 10.93
C HIS A 39 -7.62 -6.59 9.80
N LEU A 40 -8.01 -5.34 10.09
CA LEU A 40 -8.15 -4.29 9.07
C LEU A 40 -6.78 -3.82 8.59
N ARG A 41 -5.80 -3.65 9.49
CA ARG A 41 -4.41 -3.35 9.12
C ARG A 41 -3.84 -4.39 8.17
N ARG A 42 -4.03 -5.67 8.51
CA ARG A 42 -3.58 -6.78 7.66
C ARG A 42 -4.27 -6.76 6.29
N ASN A 43 -5.58 -6.53 6.24
CA ASN A 43 -6.32 -6.48 4.97
C ASN A 43 -5.87 -5.30 4.10
N ASN A 44 -5.63 -4.14 4.70
CA ASN A 44 -5.10 -2.96 4.00
C ASN A 44 -3.70 -3.24 3.44
N LYS A 45 -2.81 -3.87 4.22
CA LYS A 45 -1.47 -4.27 3.75
C LYS A 45 -1.54 -5.20 2.53
N ILE A 46 -2.40 -6.22 2.59
CA ILE A 46 -2.63 -7.15 1.47
C ILE A 46 -3.12 -6.40 0.23
N ARG A 47 -4.05 -5.45 0.39
CA ARG A 47 -4.55 -4.62 -0.71
C ARG A 47 -3.46 -3.72 -1.30
N SER A 48 -2.63 -3.09 -0.47
CA SER A 48 -1.51 -2.28 -0.93
C SER A 48 -0.50 -3.09 -1.73
N ILE A 49 -0.07 -4.25 -1.22
CA ILE A 49 0.84 -5.15 -1.92
C ILE A 49 0.27 -5.59 -3.26
N HIS A 50 -0.99 -6.03 -3.30
CA HIS A 50 -1.64 -6.43 -4.54
C HIS A 50 -1.69 -5.27 -5.54
N SER A 51 -2.13 -4.08 -5.14
CA SER A 51 -2.23 -2.94 -6.05
C SER A 51 -0.88 -2.49 -6.58
N SER A 52 0.16 -2.46 -5.74
CA SER A 52 1.53 -2.13 -6.17
C SER A 52 2.06 -3.13 -7.18
N LEU A 53 1.95 -4.43 -6.90
CA LEU A 53 2.43 -5.47 -7.82
C LEU A 53 1.59 -5.52 -9.11
N LYS A 54 0.31 -5.17 -9.04
CA LYS A 54 -0.56 -5.13 -10.23
C LYS A 54 -0.13 -4.05 -11.23
N ILE A 55 0.40 -2.92 -10.75
CA ILE A 55 0.98 -1.87 -11.60
C ILE A 55 2.20 -2.42 -12.36
N GLU A 56 3.00 -3.25 -11.71
CA GLU A 56 4.16 -3.95 -12.28
C GLU A 56 3.78 -5.23 -13.05
N ALA A 57 2.54 -5.30 -13.54
CA ALA A 57 2.00 -6.40 -14.33
C ALA A 57 1.98 -7.79 -13.66
N ASN A 58 2.04 -7.87 -12.33
CA ASN A 58 1.84 -9.13 -11.62
C ASN A 58 0.41 -9.66 -11.85
N SER A 59 0.29 -10.93 -12.22
CA SER A 59 -0.96 -11.54 -12.64
C SER A 59 -1.84 -12.00 -11.48
N LEU A 60 -1.29 -12.17 -10.27
CA LEU A 60 -1.99 -12.74 -9.13
C LEU A 60 -3.16 -11.85 -8.69
N THR A 61 -4.31 -12.49 -8.46
CA THR A 61 -5.49 -11.83 -7.90
C THR A 61 -5.31 -11.48 -6.43
N LEU A 62 -6.13 -10.55 -5.91
CA LEU A 62 -6.14 -10.22 -4.48
C LEU A 62 -6.33 -11.45 -3.57
N GLY A 63 -7.12 -12.45 -4.02
CA GLY A 63 -7.30 -13.71 -3.32
C GLY A 63 -6.02 -14.53 -3.27
N GLN A 64 -5.34 -14.68 -4.41
CA GLN A 64 -4.06 -15.39 -4.50
C GLN A 64 -2.96 -14.69 -3.69
N VAL A 65 -2.85 -13.35 -3.75
CA VAL A 65 -1.91 -12.59 -2.91
C VAL A 65 -2.16 -12.84 -1.43
N ARG A 66 -3.44 -12.83 -1.00
CA ARG A 66 -3.83 -13.17 0.38
C ARG A 66 -3.42 -14.60 0.73
N ASP A 67 -3.65 -15.56 -0.15
CA ASP A 67 -3.35 -16.96 0.07
C ASP A 67 -1.83 -17.22 0.14
N VAL A 68 -1.02 -16.56 -0.70
CA VAL A 68 0.45 -16.56 -0.61
C VAL A 68 0.90 -16.05 0.76
N ILE A 69 0.37 -14.92 1.22
CA ILE A 69 0.70 -14.33 2.53
C ILE A 69 0.23 -15.22 3.70
N ASN A 70 -0.84 -15.99 3.51
CA ASN A 70 -1.32 -16.97 4.49
C ASN A 70 -0.55 -18.31 4.46
N GLY A 71 0.43 -18.47 3.56
CA GLY A 71 1.17 -19.72 3.41
C GLY A 71 0.37 -20.86 2.74
N LYS A 72 -0.74 -20.54 2.07
CA LYS A 72 -1.54 -21.51 1.32
C LYS A 72 -0.93 -21.75 -0.06
N ALA A 73 -1.21 -22.93 -0.62
CA ALA A 73 -0.82 -23.26 -1.99
C ALA A 73 -1.56 -22.36 -3.00
N VAL A 74 -0.82 -21.79 -3.94
CA VAL A 74 -1.33 -20.92 -5.00
C VAL A 74 -0.71 -21.35 -6.32
N LEU A 75 -1.55 -21.54 -7.33
CA LEU A 75 -1.11 -21.74 -8.71
C LEU A 75 -0.77 -20.38 -9.31
N GLY A 76 0.46 -20.23 -9.79
CA GLY A 76 0.98 -19.00 -10.38
C GLY A 76 2.46 -19.11 -10.71
N ALA A 77 3.00 -18.13 -11.43
CA ALA A 77 4.42 -18.10 -11.74
C ALA A 77 5.24 -17.99 -10.45
N GLN A 78 6.28 -18.81 -10.31
CA GLN A 78 7.13 -18.83 -9.10
C GLN A 78 7.71 -17.46 -8.78
N LYS A 79 8.09 -16.69 -9.81
CA LYS A 79 8.61 -15.32 -9.69
C LYS A 79 7.57 -14.39 -9.04
N GLU A 80 6.34 -14.39 -9.54
CA GLU A 80 5.26 -13.53 -9.03
C GLU A 80 4.87 -13.88 -7.59
N ILE A 81 4.88 -15.16 -7.25
CA ILE A 81 4.67 -15.61 -5.86
C ILE A 81 5.80 -15.10 -4.96
N GLN A 82 7.05 -15.12 -5.44
CA GLN A 82 8.20 -14.62 -4.69
C GLN A 82 8.16 -13.10 -4.53
N GLU A 83 7.71 -12.36 -5.54
CA GLU A 83 7.48 -10.91 -5.46
C GLU A 83 6.49 -10.56 -4.36
N VAL A 84 5.37 -11.30 -4.24
CA VAL A 84 4.40 -11.12 -3.16
C VAL A 84 5.04 -11.35 -1.79
N LYS A 85 5.83 -12.41 -1.63
CA LYS A 85 6.53 -12.70 -0.37
C LYS A 85 7.53 -11.59 -0.01
N ASN A 86 8.32 -11.15 -0.99
CA ASN A 86 9.32 -10.10 -0.79
C ASN A 86 8.66 -8.76 -0.46
N ALA A 87 7.59 -8.39 -1.18
CA ALA A 87 6.82 -7.20 -0.89
C ALA A 87 6.19 -7.26 0.51
N TYR A 88 5.66 -8.42 0.92
CA TYR A 88 5.12 -8.58 2.27
C TYR A 88 6.18 -8.34 3.35
N VAL A 89 7.37 -8.92 3.20
CA VAL A 89 8.51 -8.68 4.11
C VAL A 89 8.92 -7.21 4.12
N ALA A 90 9.03 -6.57 2.96
CA ALA A 90 9.39 -5.14 2.88
C ALA A 90 8.40 -4.25 3.63
N TYR A 91 7.09 -4.53 3.53
CA TYR A 91 6.04 -3.80 4.24
C TYR A 91 5.93 -4.13 5.74
N GLU A 92 6.62 -5.15 6.26
CA GLU A 92 6.76 -5.37 7.71
C GLU A 92 7.88 -4.51 8.32
N HIS A 93 8.78 -3.98 7.50
CA HIS A 93 9.90 -3.13 7.93
C HIS A 93 9.66 -1.62 7.71
N LEU A 94 8.41 -1.23 7.42
CA LEU A 94 7.93 0.15 7.30
C LEU A 94 7.07 0.52 8.51
#